data_AF-A0A450YPB5-F1
#
_entry.id   AF-A0A450YPB5-F1
#
_cell.length_a   1.000
_cell.length_b   1.000
_cell.length_c   1.000
_cell.angle_alpha   90.00
_cell.angle_beta   90.00
_cell.angle_gamma   90.00
#
_symmetry.space_group_name_H-M   'P 1'
#
loop_
_entity.id
_entity.type
_entity.pdbx_description
1 polymer ?
#
loop_
_entity_poly.entity_id
_entity_poly.type
_entity_poly.pdbx_seq_one_letter_code
_entity_poly.pdbx_strand_id
1 'polypeptide(L)'
;MRIQFLLEAYRRLEAAANRPESGKEEQDKFESALADIQLLGTKPQIEELMRFLKQWNSSEGNASINLLLELLRTHLREELSLEKEIPGIKIFRFENRHPNTALKRDAAKSRRAP
;
A
#
# COMPACT_ATOMS: atom_id res chain seq x y z
N MET A 1 -20.29 1.12 7.07
CA MET A 1 -19.07 1.41 7.87
C MET A 1 -17.92 0.45 7.55
N ARG A 2 -18.01 -0.87 7.76
CA ARG A 2 -16.91 -1.83 7.44
C ARG A 2 -16.35 -1.72 6.01
N ILE A 3 -17.22 -1.64 5.00
CA ILE A 3 -16.82 -1.51 3.58
C ILE A 3 -16.00 -0.24 3.34
N GLN A 4 -16.31 0.87 4.02
CA GLN A 4 -15.58 2.13 3.87
C GLN A 4 -14.15 1.99 4.39
N PHE A 5 -13.96 1.39 5.56
CA PHE A 5 -12.62 1.11 6.11
C PHE A 5 -11.81 0.20 5.19
N LEU A 6 -12.40 -0.90 4.69
CA LEU A 6 -11.70 -1.81 3.78
C LEU A 6 -11.40 -1.16 2.41
N LEU A 7 -12.27 -0.28 1.93
CA LEU A 7 -12.03 0.50 0.72
C LEU A 7 -10.89 1.51 0.91
N GLU A 8 -10.83 2.16 2.07
CA GLU A 8 -9.72 3.06 2.41
C GLU A 8 -8.40 2.30 2.58
N ALA A 9 -8.41 1.17 3.29
CA ALA A 9 -7.25 0.30 3.42
C ALA A 9 -6.77 -0.17 2.04
N TYR A 10 -7.67 -0.63 1.16
CA TYR A 10 -7.35 -0.99 -0.21
C TYR A 10 -6.72 0.17 -0.98
N ARG A 11 -7.27 1.38 -0.90
CA ARG A 11 -6.72 2.58 -1.59
C ARG A 11 -5.35 2.98 -1.06
N ARG A 12 -5.14 2.95 0.26
CA ARG A 12 -3.84 3.27 0.89
C ARG A 12 -2.78 2.23 0.51
N LEU A 13 -3.16 0.95 0.55
CA LEU A 13 -2.29 -0.16 0.17
C LEU A 13 -1.94 -0.10 -1.32
N GLU A 14 -2.92 0.07 -2.19
CA GLU A 14 -2.70 0.25 -3.63
C GLU A 14 -1.80 1.45 -3.89
N ALA A 15 -2.03 2.60 -3.24
CA ALA A 15 -1.25 3.81 -3.49
C ALA A 15 0.21 3.70 -3.02
N ALA A 16 0.49 2.97 -1.94
CA ALA A 16 1.83 2.82 -1.35
C ALA A 16 2.59 1.59 -1.86
N ALA A 17 1.89 0.56 -2.35
CA ALA A 17 2.50 -0.66 -2.87
C ALA A 17 3.46 -0.38 -4.04
N ASN A 18 4.54 -1.16 -4.07
CA ASN A 18 5.54 -1.20 -5.13
C ASN A 18 6.24 0.15 -5.38
N ARG A 19 6.53 0.91 -4.31
CA ARG A 19 7.31 2.15 -4.36
C ARG A 19 8.68 1.99 -3.72
N PRO A 20 9.78 2.11 -4.49
CA PRO A 20 11.13 2.09 -3.93
C PRO A 20 11.46 3.35 -3.12
N GLU A 21 10.82 4.49 -3.41
CA GLU A 21 11.06 5.78 -2.75
C GLU A 21 9.79 6.28 -2.04
N SER A 22 9.41 5.61 -0.95
CA SER A 22 8.29 6.03 -0.11
C SER A 22 8.77 6.97 1.00
N GLY A 23 8.21 8.19 1.06
CA GLY A 23 8.43 9.08 2.18
C GLY A 23 7.77 8.54 3.46
N LYS A 24 8.04 9.19 4.60
CA LYS A 24 7.49 8.77 5.90
C LYS A 24 5.95 8.69 5.87
N GLU A 25 5.30 9.68 5.26
CA GLU A 25 3.83 9.71 5.20
C GLU A 25 3.24 8.53 4.41
N GLU A 26 3.89 8.12 3.31
CA GLU A 26 3.47 6.93 2.57
C GLU A 26 3.70 5.64 3.35
N GLN A 27 4.78 5.56 4.12
CA GLN A 27 5.06 4.42 5.00
C GLN A 27 4.01 4.33 6.12
N ASP A 28 3.72 5.44 6.81
CA ASP A 28 2.70 5.51 7.86
C ASP A 28 1.31 5.10 7.30
N LYS A 29 0.98 5.53 6.07
CA LYS A 29 -0.26 5.11 5.39
C LYS A 29 -0.28 3.62 5.08
N PHE A 30 0.84 3.06 4.64
CA PHE A 30 0.95 1.62 4.38
C PHE A 30 0.74 0.82 5.67
N GLU A 31 1.45 1.17 6.75
CA GLU A 31 1.31 0.53 8.06
C GLU A 31 -0.12 0.62 8.60
N SER A 32 -0.77 1.79 8.48
CA SER A 32 -2.16 1.96 8.89
C SER A 32 -3.11 1.04 8.13
N ALA A 33 -2.88 0.84 6.83
CA ALA A 33 -3.71 -0.04 6.01
C ALA A 33 -3.55 -1.51 6.42
N LEU A 34 -2.33 -1.93 6.78
CA LEU A 34 -2.10 -3.28 7.29
C LEU A 34 -2.84 -3.49 8.62
N ALA A 35 -2.77 -2.51 9.54
CA ALA A 35 -3.47 -2.58 10.82
C ALA A 35 -5.00 -2.67 10.63
N ASP A 36 -5.56 -1.87 9.71
CA ASP A 36 -6.99 -1.92 9.36
C ASP A 36 -7.40 -3.31 8.84
N ILE A 37 -6.55 -3.94 8.01
CA ILE A 37 -6.79 -5.30 7.49
C ILE A 37 -6.68 -6.36 8.60
N GLN A 38 -5.74 -6.24 9.53
CA GLN A 38 -5.65 -7.16 10.67
C GLN A 38 -6.89 -7.11 11.55
N LEU A 39 -7.46 -5.91 11.74
CA LEU A 39 -8.62 -5.71 12.61
C LEU A 39 -9.94 -6.09 11.93
N LEU A 40 -10.11 -5.73 10.65
CA LEU A 40 -11.41 -5.76 9.95
C LEU A 40 -11.46 -6.72 8.76
N GLY A 41 -10.33 -7.32 8.41
CA GLY A 41 -10.21 -8.23 7.28
C GLY A 41 -10.96 -9.54 7.50
N THR A 42 -11.28 -10.20 6.38
CA THR A 42 -11.77 -11.58 6.43
C THR A 42 -10.64 -12.55 6.74
N LYS A 43 -10.96 -13.77 7.18
CA LYS A 43 -9.95 -14.80 7.46
C LYS A 43 -8.95 -15.01 6.30
N PRO A 44 -9.38 -15.15 5.03
CA PRO A 44 -8.43 -15.26 3.90
C PRO A 44 -7.51 -14.05 3.74
N GLN A 45 -8.00 -12.83 4.01
CA GLN A 45 -7.20 -11.61 3.92
C GLN A 45 -6.15 -11.55 5.04
N ILE A 46 -6.51 -11.96 6.25
CA ILE A 46 -5.58 -12.01 7.39
C ILE A 46 -4.50 -13.07 7.14
N GLU A 47 -4.87 -14.25 6.65
CA GLU A 47 -3.92 -15.32 6.33
C GLU A 47 -2.91 -14.88 5.25
N GLU A 48 -3.38 -14.24 4.19
CA GLU A 48 -2.50 -13.72 3.14
C GLU A 48 -1.62 -12.57 3.63
N LEU A 49 -2.14 -11.69 4.48
CA LEU A 49 -1.35 -10.63 5.12
C LEU A 49 -0.20 -11.22 5.94
N MET A 50 -0.46 -12.25 6.75
CA MET A 50 0.57 -12.92 7.53
C MET A 50 1.62 -13.60 6.64
N ARG A 51 1.19 -14.20 5.52
CA ARG A 51 2.10 -14.75 4.50
C ARG A 51 3.00 -13.67 3.90
N PHE A 52 2.41 -12.53 3.50
CA PHE A 52 3.13 -11.38 2.98
C PHE A 52 4.17 -10.87 3.99
N LEU A 53 3.79 -10.63 5.25
CA LEU A 53 4.71 -10.12 6.29
C LEU A 53 5.87 -11.08 6.55
N LYS A 54 5.60 -12.39 6.57
CA LYS A 54 6.65 -13.41 6.71
C LYS A 54 7.64 -13.36 5.55
N GLN A 55 7.13 -13.24 4.31
CA GLN A 55 7.97 -13.13 3.12
C GLN A 55 8.77 -11.82 3.13
N TRP A 56 8.14 -10.71 3.47
CA TRP A 56 8.78 -9.39 3.57
C TRP A 56 9.99 -9.42 4.51
N ASN A 57 9.81 -10.01 5.69
CA ASN A 57 10.87 -10.14 6.69
C ASN A 57 11.98 -11.11 6.27
N SER A 58 11.66 -12.13 5.48
CA SER A 58 12.61 -13.17 5.06
C SER A 58 13.35 -12.81 3.76
N SER A 59 12.86 -11.85 2.99
CA SER A 59 13.38 -11.45 1.67
C SER A 59 13.89 -10.01 1.64
N GLU A 60 14.30 -9.45 2.78
CA GLU A 60 14.83 -8.07 2.90
C GLU A 60 13.92 -7.00 2.27
N GLY A 61 12.60 -7.16 2.43
CA GLY A 61 11.62 -6.24 1.84
C GLY A 61 11.25 -6.52 0.39
N ASN A 62 11.69 -7.65 -0.19
CA ASN A 62 11.26 -8.08 -1.51
C ASN A 62 10.10 -9.09 -1.42
N ALA A 63 8.90 -8.59 -1.16
CA ALA A 63 7.67 -9.39 -1.16
C ALA A 63 6.54 -8.69 -1.93
N SER A 64 5.70 -9.48 -2.60
CA SER A 64 4.58 -8.97 -3.37
C SER A 64 3.31 -8.93 -2.52
N ILE A 65 2.70 -7.74 -2.42
CA ILE A 65 1.41 -7.51 -1.75
C ILE A 65 0.22 -7.76 -2.69
N ASN A 66 0.47 -8.06 -3.97
CA ASN A 66 -0.56 -8.08 -5.02
C ASN A 66 -1.69 -9.07 -4.71
N LEU A 67 -1.38 -10.24 -4.14
CA LEU A 67 -2.39 -11.24 -3.81
C LEU A 67 -3.35 -10.73 -2.71
N LEU A 68 -2.85 -10.01 -1.72
CA LEU A 68 -3.70 -9.37 -0.71
C LEU A 68 -4.59 -8.28 -1.34
N LEU A 69 -4.04 -7.48 -2.27
CA LEU A 69 -4.82 -6.50 -3.02
C LEU A 69 -5.95 -7.16 -3.84
N GLU A 70 -5.69 -8.31 -4.45
CA GLU A 70 -6.69 -9.07 -5.21
C GLU A 70 -7.81 -9.60 -4.30
N LEU A 71 -7.46 -10.20 -3.16
CA LEU A 71 -8.45 -10.65 -2.17
C LEU A 71 -9.33 -9.52 -1.66
N LEU A 72 -8.74 -8.37 -1.34
CA LEU A 72 -9.48 -7.18 -0.94
C LEU A 72 -10.40 -6.68 -2.06
N ARG A 73 -9.90 -6.61 -3.30
CA ARG A 73 -10.69 -6.15 -4.46
C ARG A 73 -11.88 -7.06 -4.72
N THR A 74 -11.68 -8.38 -4.72
CA THR A 74 -12.75 -9.36 -4.94
C THR A 74 -13.81 -9.27 -3.86
N HIS A 75 -13.39 -9.20 -2.59
CA HIS A 75 -14.31 -9.09 -1.46
C HIS A 75 -15.08 -7.75 -1.45
N LEU A 76 -14.43 -6.63 -1.77
CA LEU A 76 -15.11 -5.34 -1.91
C LEU A 76 -16.15 -5.35 -3.03
N ARG A 77 -15.88 -6.05 -4.14
CA ARG A 77 -16.83 -6.17 -5.25
C ARG A 77 -18.02 -7.04 -4.88
N GLU A 78 -17.79 -8.13 -4.15
CA GLU A 78 -18.85 -8.96 -3.59
C GLU A 78 -19.79 -8.14 -2.70
N GLU A 79 -19.24 -7.38 -1.75
CA GLU A 79 -20.02 -6.54 -0.83
C GLU A 79 -20.81 -5.44 -1.57
N LEU A 80 -20.32 -5.00 -2.74
CA LEU A 80 -21.00 -4.04 -3.60
C LEU A 80 -21.92 -4.69 -4.65
N SER A 81 -22.13 -6.01 -4.60
CA SER A 81 -22.92 -6.77 -5.59
C SER A 81 -22.43 -6.59 -7.04
N LEU A 82 -21.11 -6.50 -7.23
CA LEU A 82 -20.45 -6.36 -8.52
C LEU A 82 -19.84 -7.71 -8.97
N GLU A 83 -19.63 -7.85 -10.28
CA GLU A 83 -19.01 -9.04 -10.88
C GLU A 83 -17.60 -9.30 -10.34
N LYS A 84 -17.33 -10.50 -9.82
CA LYS A 84 -16.05 -10.83 -9.20
C LYS A 84 -14.96 -11.20 -10.22
N GLU A 85 -15.35 -11.77 -11.35
CA GLU A 85 -14.45 -12.19 -12.42
C GLU A 85 -14.04 -11.00 -13.26
N ILE A 86 -12.90 -10.42 -12.90
CA ILE A 86 -12.33 -9.26 -13.59
C ILE A 86 -10.85 -9.50 -13.87
N PRO A 87 -10.26 -8.81 -14.87
CA PRO A 87 -8.84 -8.85 -15.09
C PRO A 87 -8.05 -8.46 -13.84
N GLY A 88 -6.87 -9.07 -13.69
CA GLY A 88 -5.94 -8.81 -12.59
C GLY A 88 -5.64 -7.32 -12.38
N ILE A 89 -5.16 -6.99 -11.18
CA ILE A 89 -4.93 -5.59 -10.81
C ILE A 89 -3.83 -4.99 -11.71
N LYS A 90 -4.16 -3.92 -12.41
CA LYS A 90 -3.20 -3.07 -13.13
C LYS A 90 -3.04 -1.76 -12.37
N ILE A 91 -1.83 -1.55 -11.85
CA ILE A 91 -1.48 -0.34 -11.12
C ILE A 91 -0.85 0.63 -12.11
N PHE A 92 -1.55 1.74 -12.39
CA PHE A 92 -0.99 2.83 -13.19
C PHE A 92 -0.10 3.72 -12.32
N ARG A 93 1.11 4.01 -12.81
CA ARG A 93 2.08 4.91 -12.17
C ARG A 93 2.63 5.88 -13.21
N PHE A 94 2.68 7.16 -12.86
CA PHE A 94 3.43 8.15 -13.64
C PHE A 94 4.93 7.91 -13.44
N GLU A 95 5.68 7.88 -14.54
CA GLU A 95 7.14 7.67 -14.54
C GLU A 95 7.89 8.82 -13.86
N ASN A 96 7.41 10.05 -14.03
CA ASN A 96 7.96 11.26 -13.41
C ASN A 96 6.91 11.91 -12.51
N ARG A 97 6.59 11.29 -11.36
CA ARG A 97 5.95 12.06 -10.29
C ARG A 97 6.96 13.11 -9.85
N HIS A 98 6.54 14.37 -9.74
CA HIS A 98 7.36 15.44 -9.17
C HIS A 98 8.14 14.86 -7.99
N PRO A 99 9.49 15.00 -7.96
CA PRO A 99 10.24 14.50 -6.84
C PRO A 99 9.59 15.12 -5.61
N ASN A 100 9.20 14.27 -4.66
CA ASN A 100 9.04 14.72 -3.29
C ASN A 100 10.47 14.94 -2.78
N THR A 101 11.20 15.85 -3.43
CA THR A 101 12.48 16.35 -2.99
C THR A 101 12.15 16.91 -1.64
N ALA A 102 12.58 16.20 -0.61
CA ALA A 102 12.87 16.82 0.66
C ALA A 102 13.69 18.07 0.33
N LEU A 103 13.02 19.23 0.30
CA LEU A 103 13.54 20.59 0.20
C LEU A 103 14.38 20.93 1.44
N LYS A 104 15.16 19.98 1.96
CA LYS A 104 15.94 20.04 3.19
C LYS A 104 17.41 19.70 3.03
N ARG A 105 17.92 19.49 1.80
CA ARG A 105 19.37 19.29 1.60
C ARG A 105 20.10 20.51 1.03
N ASP A 106 19.45 21.39 0.27
CA ASP A 106 20.13 22.57 -0.30
C ASP A 106 20.04 23.83 0.56
N ALA A 107 19.06 23.94 1.46
CA ALA A 107 18.99 25.05 2.41
C ALA A 107 20.13 25.03 3.46
N ALA A 108 20.81 23.88 3.62
CA ALA A 108 21.94 23.73 4.56
C ALA A 108 23.29 24.12 3.96
N LYS A 109 23.44 24.17 2.63
CA LYS A 109 24.69 24.59 1.96
C LYS A 109 24.77 26.09 1.67
N SER A 110 23.63 26.79 1.59
CA SER A 110 23.64 28.26 1.37
C SER A 110 23.90 29.09 2.64
N ARG A 111 23.98 28.48 3.84
CA ARG A 111 24.29 29.18 5.11
C ARG A 111 25.72 28.95 5.61
N ARG A 112 26.57 28.31 4.81
CA ARG A 112 28.00 28.09 5.09
C ARG A 112 28.82 28.38 3.84
N ALA A 113 28.78 29.62 3.38
CA ALA A 113 29.86 30.21 2.61
C ALA A 113 30.31 31.47 3.39
N PRO A 114 31.62 31.70 3.55
CA PRO A 114 32.17 32.76 4.39
C PRO A 114 31.85 34.17 3.88
#